data_AF-A0A4S2MVV0-F1
#
_entry.id   AF-A0A4S2MVV0-F1
#
_cell.length_a   1.000
_cell.length_b   1.000
_cell.length_c   1.000
_cell.angle_alpha   90.00
_cell.angle_beta   90.00
_cell.angle_gamma   90.00
#
_symmetry.space_group_name_H-M   'P 1'
#
loop_
_entity.id
_entity.type
_entity.pdbx_description
1 polymer ?
#
loop_
_entity_poly.entity_id
_entity_poly.type
_entity_poly.pdbx_seq_one_letter_code
_entity_poly.pdbx_strand_id
1 'polypeptide(L)'
;FLFSKDDDNLKKVENFVTTLALQLAEHVPGLASFVREVVEKKPGISEKILQIQWKHLIADPLSSLDQPMLEGFVVIIDALDECEKDDEMRLILRVIAQANEIRTTRLKVFITSRPEATIREVFGDAAMITHQLRVLQKVPKKTIYHGIRLYFQDKLRDFVTPEDLDRLVQRAGGLFIWASTACKFLNDAPAMKGERLNILLTNGKSS
;
A
#
# COMPACT_ATOMS: atom_id res chain seq x y z
N PHE A 1 4.70 5.33 -3.97
CA PHE A 1 4.98 4.35 -5.03
C PHE A 1 4.01 3.18 -4.92
N LEU A 2 3.51 2.68 -6.04
CA LEU A 2 2.65 1.49 -6.11
C LEU A 2 3.38 0.43 -6.94
N PHE A 3 3.52 -0.78 -6.41
CA PHE A 3 3.90 -1.93 -7.23
C PHE A 3 2.65 -2.49 -7.90
N SER A 4 2.77 -2.82 -9.19
CA SER A 4 1.66 -3.40 -9.96
C SER A 4 2.20 -4.40 -10.96
N LYS A 5 1.72 -5.65 -10.93
CA LYS A 5 2.08 -6.66 -11.94
C LYS A 5 1.57 -6.34 -13.34
N ASP A 6 0.52 -5.53 -13.42
CA ASP A 6 -0.14 -5.14 -14.68
C ASP A 6 0.57 -3.98 -15.39
N ASP A 7 1.57 -3.35 -14.76
CA ASP A 7 2.34 -2.24 -15.32
C ASP A 7 3.85 -2.57 -15.28
N ASP A 8 4.46 -2.67 -16.47
CA ASP A 8 5.87 -3.02 -16.65
C ASP A 8 6.83 -2.04 -15.96
N ASN A 9 6.43 -0.77 -15.77
CA ASN A 9 7.26 0.20 -15.06
C ASN A 9 7.12 0.09 -13.54
N LEU A 10 5.97 -0.36 -13.06
CA LEU A 10 5.65 -0.43 -11.63
C LEU A 10 5.97 -1.79 -11.00
N LYS A 11 6.10 -2.87 -11.79
CA LYS A 11 6.55 -4.17 -11.27
C LYS A 11 8.05 -4.27 -11.04
N LYS A 12 8.84 -3.45 -11.75
CA LYS A 12 10.29 -3.56 -11.77
C LYS A 12 10.96 -2.70 -10.71
N VAL A 13 11.88 -3.33 -9.99
CA VAL A 13 12.61 -2.68 -8.90
C VAL A 13 13.60 -1.63 -9.38
N GLU A 14 14.11 -1.74 -10.60
CA GLU A 14 15.02 -0.76 -11.22
C GLU A 14 14.41 0.65 -11.28
N ASN A 15 13.09 0.75 -11.38
CA ASN A 15 12.37 2.03 -11.44
C ASN A 15 11.95 2.57 -10.09
N PHE A 16 12.10 1.80 -9.01
CA PHE A 16 11.57 2.17 -7.70
C PHE A 16 12.17 3.49 -7.19
N VAL A 17 13.50 3.59 -7.18
CA VAL A 17 14.20 4.75 -6.61
C VAL A 17 14.04 5.99 -7.48
N THR A 18 14.18 5.86 -8.80
CA THR A 18 14.02 6.99 -9.73
C THR A 18 12.60 7.56 -9.69
N THR A 19 11.59 6.70 -9.68
CA THR A 19 10.19 7.12 -9.56
C THR A 19 9.93 7.76 -8.20
N LEU A 20 10.45 7.17 -7.12
CA LEU A 20 10.30 7.75 -5.78
C LEU A 20 10.99 9.11 -5.67
N ALA A 21 12.20 9.26 -6.22
CA ALA A 21 12.92 10.54 -6.25
C ALA A 21 12.15 11.61 -7.03
N LEU A 22 11.53 11.26 -8.16
CA LEU A 22 10.66 12.17 -8.91
C LEU A 22 9.43 12.57 -8.08
N GLN A 23 8.72 11.61 -7.50
CA GLN A 23 7.56 11.87 -6.64
C GLN A 23 7.92 12.75 -5.44
N LEU A 24 9.08 12.51 -4.81
CA LEU A 24 9.57 13.34 -3.72
C LEU A 24 9.92 14.74 -4.19
N ALA A 25 10.57 14.90 -5.35
CA ALA A 25 10.89 16.21 -5.90
C ALA A 25 9.64 17.06 -6.20
N GLU A 26 8.53 16.42 -6.58
CA GLU A 26 7.25 17.09 -6.83
C GLU A 26 6.53 17.52 -5.55
N HIS A 27 6.67 16.75 -4.46
CA HIS A 27 5.86 16.94 -3.24
C HIS A 27 6.64 17.52 -2.05
N VAL A 28 7.98 17.45 -2.07
CA VAL A 28 8.86 17.97 -1.02
C VAL A 28 9.47 19.29 -1.50
N PRO A 29 9.05 20.44 -0.92
CA PRO A 29 9.57 21.75 -1.32
C PRO A 29 11.09 21.81 -1.21
N GLY A 30 11.73 22.35 -2.25
CA GLY A 30 13.19 22.52 -2.31
C GLY A 30 13.98 21.26 -2.69
N LEU A 31 13.38 20.07 -2.69
CA LEU A 31 14.10 18.84 -3.03
C LEU A 31 14.46 18.74 -4.52
N ALA A 32 13.60 19.28 -5.40
CA ALA A 32 13.77 19.19 -6.85
C ALA A 32 15.10 19.77 -7.35
N SER A 33 15.61 20.85 -6.74
CA SER A 33 16.89 21.45 -7.11
C SER A 33 18.06 20.52 -6.81
N PHE A 34 18.05 19.87 -5.64
CA PHE A 34 19.09 18.92 -5.24
C PHE A 34 19.08 17.67 -6.13
N VAL A 35 17.90 17.14 -6.44
CA VAL A 35 17.78 15.98 -7.35
C VAL A 35 18.28 16.33 -8.75
N ARG A 36 17.92 17.51 -9.28
CA ARG A 36 18.40 17.98 -10.59
C ARG A 36 19.92 18.09 -10.62
N GLU A 37 20.53 18.71 -9.60
CA GLU A 37 21.97 18.85 -9.50
C GLU A 37 22.69 17.50 -9.52
N VAL A 38 22.14 16.49 -8.85
CA VAL A 38 22.69 15.12 -8.86
C VAL A 38 22.64 14.53 -10.26
N VAL A 39 21.52 14.65 -10.97
CA VAL A 39 21.35 14.13 -12.33
C VAL A 39 22.32 14.82 -13.31
N GLU A 40 22.50 16.14 -13.19
CA GLU A 40 23.43 16.91 -14.01
C GLU A 40 24.90 16.51 -13.74
N LYS A 41 25.27 16.30 -12.48
CA LYS A 41 26.64 15.94 -12.09
C LYS A 41 26.96 14.45 -12.29
N LYS A 42 25.96 13.59 -12.35
CA LYS A 42 26.12 12.13 -12.47
C LYS A 42 25.26 11.56 -13.60
N PRO A 43 25.67 11.76 -14.87
CA PRO A 43 25.03 11.10 -16.00
C PRO A 43 24.99 9.58 -15.80
N GLY A 44 23.83 8.95 -16.03
CA GLY A 44 23.64 7.51 -15.83
C GLY A 44 23.39 7.08 -14.38
N ILE A 45 23.07 8.00 -13.46
CA ILE A 45 22.69 7.64 -12.08
C ILE A 45 21.51 6.65 -12.04
N SER A 46 20.57 6.76 -12.98
CA SER A 46 19.41 5.85 -13.13
C SER A 46 19.78 4.42 -13.51
N GLU A 47 20.99 4.18 -14.01
CA GLU A 47 21.48 2.85 -14.41
C GLU A 47 22.34 2.19 -13.30
N LYS A 48 22.57 2.88 -12.19
CA LYS A 48 23.34 2.34 -11.06
C LYS A 48 22.51 1.37 -10.24
N ILE A 49 23.16 0.57 -9.41
CA ILE A 49 22.47 -0.29 -8.43
C ILE A 49 21.61 0.55 -7.48
N LEU A 50 20.51 -0.03 -6.98
CA LEU A 50 19.51 0.69 -6.16
C LEU A 50 20.12 1.43 -4.95
N GLN A 51 21.14 0.86 -4.30
CA GLN A 51 21.78 1.49 -3.14
C GLN A 51 22.45 2.82 -3.51
N ILE A 52 23.12 2.86 -4.68
CA ILE A 52 23.77 4.08 -5.18
C ILE A 52 22.71 5.09 -5.60
N GLN A 53 21.65 4.63 -6.27
CA GLN A 53 20.52 5.49 -6.63
C GLN A 53 19.90 6.10 -5.36
N TRP A 54 19.61 5.29 -4.34
CA TRP A 54 18.95 5.74 -3.12
C TRP A 54 19.77 6.79 -2.40
N LYS A 55 21.07 6.50 -2.21
CA LYS A 55 21.99 7.43 -1.59
C LYS A 55 21.94 8.79 -2.29
N HIS A 56 22.12 8.82 -3.61
CA HIS A 56 22.31 10.08 -4.32
C HIS A 56 21.02 10.78 -4.74
N LEU A 57 19.93 10.06 -4.98
CA LEU A 57 18.67 10.64 -5.43
C LEU A 57 17.67 10.90 -4.30
N ILE A 58 17.85 10.26 -3.13
CA ILE A 58 16.91 10.37 -2.01
C ILE A 58 17.63 10.80 -0.73
N ALA A 59 18.60 10.03 -0.23
CA ALA A 59 19.19 10.27 1.07
C ALA A 59 20.02 11.57 1.14
N ASP A 60 20.96 11.75 0.20
CA ASP A 60 21.82 12.95 0.15
C ASP A 60 20.97 14.22 -0.13
N PRO A 61 20.01 14.23 -1.08
CA PRO A 61 19.12 15.37 -1.29
C PRO A 61 18.26 15.72 -0.06
N LEU A 62 17.63 14.74 0.59
CA LEU A 62 16.85 14.98 1.80
C LEU A 62 17.72 15.43 2.98
N SER A 63 18.99 15.01 3.02
CA SER A 63 19.96 15.45 4.02
C SER A 63 20.43 16.89 3.80
N SER A 64 20.39 17.37 2.56
CA SER A 64 20.83 18.72 2.16
C SER A 64 19.75 19.79 2.29
N LEU A 65 18.53 19.42 2.69
CA LEU A 65 17.47 20.40 2.94
C LEU A 65 17.85 21.27 4.17
N ASP A 66 18.11 22.55 3.92
CA ASP A 66 18.55 23.53 4.93
C ASP A 66 17.49 23.81 6.02
N GLN A 67 16.22 23.50 5.74
CA GLN A 67 15.15 23.60 6.72
C GLN A 67 14.75 22.19 7.17
N PRO A 68 14.87 21.85 8.47
CA PRO A 68 14.23 20.64 8.97
C PRO A 68 12.74 20.79 8.66
N MET A 69 12.19 19.91 7.84
CA MET A 69 10.74 19.81 7.67
C MET A 69 10.16 19.47 9.05
N LEU A 70 9.73 20.50 9.79
CA LEU A 70 9.28 20.39 11.18
C LEU A 70 8.13 19.37 11.32
N GLU A 71 7.33 19.22 10.27
CA GLU A 71 6.18 18.32 10.22
C GLU A 71 6.53 16.89 9.77
N GLY A 72 7.67 16.68 9.10
CA GLY A 72 8.01 15.41 8.47
C GLY A 72 7.07 15.01 7.33
N PHE A 73 7.29 13.84 6.73
CA PHE A 73 6.38 13.28 5.73
C PHE A 73 6.39 11.76 5.74
N VAL A 74 5.37 11.18 5.10
CA VAL A 74 5.20 9.73 4.98
C VAL A 74 5.34 9.33 3.52
N VAL A 75 6.24 8.38 3.25
CA VAL A 75 6.30 7.68 1.97
C VAL A 75 5.45 6.43 2.07
N ILE A 76 4.47 6.30 1.20
CA ILE A 76 3.64 5.10 1.07
C ILE A 76 4.18 4.26 -0.08
N ILE A 77 4.45 2.99 0.22
CA ILE A 77 4.84 1.95 -0.74
C ILE A 77 3.74 0.91 -0.71
N ASP A 78 2.95 0.89 -1.77
CA ASP A 78 1.75 0.06 -1.85
C ASP A 78 2.01 -1.23 -2.63
N ALA A 79 1.38 -2.32 -2.19
CA ALA A 79 1.38 -3.64 -2.80
C ALA A 79 2.78 -4.25 -3.05
N LEU A 80 3.70 -4.18 -2.07
CA LEU A 80 5.09 -4.64 -2.24
C LEU A 80 5.20 -6.10 -2.72
N ASP A 81 4.24 -6.96 -2.41
CA ASP A 81 4.16 -8.35 -2.90
C ASP A 81 3.90 -8.48 -4.42
N GLU A 82 3.58 -7.38 -5.10
CA GLU A 82 3.48 -7.32 -6.55
C GLU A 82 4.83 -7.07 -7.26
N CYS A 83 5.89 -6.86 -6.48
CA CYS A 83 7.27 -6.87 -6.97
C CYS A 83 7.60 -8.18 -7.67
N GLU A 84 8.27 -8.11 -8.82
CA GLU A 84 8.46 -9.25 -9.72
C GLU A 84 9.26 -10.40 -9.10
N LYS A 85 10.26 -10.10 -8.25
CA LYS A 85 11.16 -11.10 -7.67
C LYS A 85 11.38 -10.92 -6.17
N ASP A 86 11.41 -12.05 -5.45
CA ASP A 86 11.67 -12.12 -4.01
C ASP A 86 12.99 -11.46 -3.59
N ASP A 87 14.06 -11.67 -4.35
CA ASP A 87 15.38 -11.08 -4.05
C ASP A 87 15.41 -9.56 -4.30
N GLU A 88 14.63 -9.08 -5.27
CA GLU A 88 14.51 -7.65 -5.53
C GLU A 88 13.69 -6.95 -4.43
N MET A 89 12.67 -7.63 -3.89
CA MET A 89 11.92 -7.16 -2.73
C MET A 89 12.81 -7.02 -1.49
N ARG A 90 13.70 -7.99 -1.24
CA ARG A 90 14.73 -7.88 -0.18
C ARG A 90 15.59 -6.64 -0.39
N LEU A 91 16.04 -6.39 -1.61
CA LEU A 91 16.85 -5.21 -1.94
C LEU A 91 16.10 -3.89 -1.65
N ILE A 92 14.82 -3.80 -2.02
CA ILE A 92 13.96 -2.64 -1.71
C ILE A 92 13.93 -2.39 -0.20
N LEU A 93 13.68 -3.44 0.59
CA LEU A 93 13.59 -3.31 2.04
C LEU A 93 14.92 -2.88 2.67
N ARG A 94 16.05 -3.41 2.18
CA ARG A 94 17.40 -2.96 2.63
C ARG A 94 17.63 -1.48 2.35
N VAL A 95 17.21 -1.03 1.17
CA VAL A 95 17.38 0.36 0.72
C VAL A 95 16.48 1.30 1.51
N ILE A 96 15.21 0.92 1.75
CA ILE A 96 14.30 1.66 2.61
C ILE A 96 14.83 1.73 4.05
N ALA A 97 15.48 0.69 4.57
CA ALA A 97 16.05 0.74 5.91
C ALA A 97 17.13 1.82 6.07
N GLN A 98 17.81 2.20 4.97
CA GLN A 98 18.75 3.33 4.95
C GLN A 98 18.06 4.69 5.14
N ALA A 99 16.73 4.78 5.01
CA ALA A 99 15.97 5.98 5.39
C ALA A 99 16.23 6.42 6.83
N ASN A 100 16.56 5.48 7.72
CA ASN A 100 16.87 5.75 9.13
C ASN A 100 18.17 6.56 9.31
N GLU A 101 19.03 6.60 8.29
CA GLU A 101 20.27 7.38 8.32
C GLU A 101 20.01 8.88 8.08
N ILE A 102 18.83 9.23 7.55
CA ILE A 102 18.42 10.61 7.25
C ILE A 102 17.97 11.28 8.56
N ARG A 103 18.83 12.13 9.13
CA ARG A 103 18.59 12.77 10.44
C ARG A 103 17.95 14.15 10.36
N THR A 104 18.11 14.84 9.23
CA THR A 104 17.65 16.23 9.04
C THR A 104 16.14 16.31 8.80
N THR A 105 15.53 15.22 8.35
CA THR A 105 14.12 15.16 7.97
C THR A 105 13.41 14.01 8.67
N ARG A 106 12.21 14.26 9.20
CA ARG A 106 11.36 13.22 9.80
C ARG A 106 10.66 12.42 8.69
N LEU A 107 11.37 11.47 8.09
CA LEU A 107 10.82 10.53 7.11
C LEU A 107 10.23 9.30 7.82
N LYS A 108 8.97 8.98 7.52
CA LYS A 108 8.36 7.69 7.85
C LYS A 108 8.03 6.94 6.58
N VAL A 109 8.24 5.62 6.58
CA VAL A 109 7.86 4.77 5.45
C VAL A 109 6.75 3.82 5.89
N PHE A 110 5.66 3.82 5.14
CA PHE A 110 4.53 2.92 5.33
C PHE A 110 4.46 1.95 4.15
N ILE A 111 4.51 0.66 4.43
CA ILE A 111 4.52 -0.39 3.41
C ILE A 111 3.26 -1.22 3.57
N THR A 112 2.56 -1.49 2.46
CA THR A 112 1.49 -2.48 2.40
C THR A 112 1.96 -3.69 1.60
N SER A 113 1.49 -4.86 1.98
CA SER A 113 1.67 -6.08 1.20
C SER A 113 0.66 -7.15 1.62
N ARG A 114 0.44 -8.14 0.75
CA ARG A 114 -0.10 -9.44 1.15
C ARG A 114 0.91 -10.20 2.02
N PRO A 115 0.43 -11.11 2.87
CA PRO A 115 1.26 -11.81 3.85
C PRO A 115 1.92 -13.06 3.25
N GLU A 116 2.58 -12.88 2.11
CA GLU A 116 3.28 -13.95 1.39
C GLU A 116 4.48 -14.45 2.21
N ALA A 117 4.96 -15.66 1.90
CA ALA A 117 6.01 -16.31 2.69
C ALA A 117 7.28 -15.45 2.75
N THR A 118 7.70 -14.90 1.61
CA THR A 118 8.89 -14.04 1.51
C THR A 118 8.73 -12.75 2.32
N ILE A 119 7.56 -12.10 2.28
CA ILE A 119 7.25 -10.93 3.12
C ILE A 119 7.43 -11.31 4.60
N ARG A 120 6.84 -12.42 5.04
CA ARG A 120 6.93 -12.85 6.45
C ARG A 120 8.35 -13.18 6.88
N GLU A 121 9.13 -13.78 6.00
CA GLU A 121 10.53 -14.12 6.26
C GLU A 121 11.36 -12.84 6.46
N VAL A 122 11.30 -11.90 5.51
CA VAL A 122 12.13 -10.68 5.55
C VAL A 122 11.74 -9.78 6.71
N PHE A 123 10.46 -9.65 7.00
CA PHE A 123 9.97 -8.86 8.14
C PHE A 123 10.06 -9.61 9.48
N GLY A 124 10.27 -10.92 9.47
CA GLY A 124 10.53 -11.74 10.66
C GLY A 124 12.00 -11.69 11.11
N ASP A 125 12.91 -11.34 10.20
CA ASP A 125 14.32 -11.12 10.52
C ASP A 125 14.49 -9.75 11.21
N ALA A 126 14.49 -9.78 12.54
CA ALA A 126 14.55 -8.61 13.41
C ALA A 126 15.80 -7.73 13.18
N ALA A 127 16.83 -8.25 12.50
CA ALA A 127 18.06 -7.53 12.22
C ALA A 127 17.90 -6.44 11.13
N MET A 128 16.91 -6.55 10.23
CA MET A 128 16.76 -5.63 9.10
C MET A 128 15.94 -4.36 9.44
N ILE A 129 15.13 -4.37 10.50
CA ILE A 129 14.12 -3.32 10.73
C ILE A 129 14.08 -2.95 12.22
N THR A 130 14.69 -1.82 12.57
CA THR A 130 14.68 -1.21 13.91
C THR A 130 13.31 -0.64 14.32
N HIS A 131 12.27 -0.73 13.49
CA HIS A 131 10.99 -0.06 13.70
C HIS A 131 9.78 -0.99 13.71
N GLN A 132 8.74 -0.51 14.42
CA GLN A 132 7.48 -1.19 14.70
C GLN A 132 6.82 -1.73 13.44
N LEU A 133 7.14 -2.97 13.06
CA LEU A 133 6.34 -3.73 12.13
C LEU A 133 4.94 -3.90 12.74
N ARG A 134 4.02 -3.05 12.32
CA ARG A 134 2.59 -3.21 12.61
C ARG A 134 2.01 -4.06 11.51
N VAL A 135 2.14 -5.37 11.65
CA VAL A 135 1.42 -6.31 10.80
C VAL A 135 -0.08 -6.09 11.04
N LEU A 136 -0.76 -5.44 10.09
CA LEU A 136 -2.21 -5.21 10.14
C LEU A 136 -3.02 -6.52 10.16
N GLN A 137 -2.39 -7.67 9.88
CA GLN A 137 -3.04 -8.99 9.90
C GLN A 137 -3.63 -9.43 11.24
N LYS A 138 -3.39 -8.73 12.34
CA LYS A 138 -3.98 -9.08 13.65
C LYS A 138 -5.25 -8.30 13.99
N VAL A 139 -5.98 -7.78 13.01
CA VAL A 139 -7.37 -7.35 13.27
C VAL A 139 -8.21 -8.62 13.50
N PRO A 140 -8.87 -8.77 14.66
CA PRO A 140 -9.70 -9.95 14.93
C PRO A 140 -10.78 -10.11 13.86
N LYS A 141 -11.05 -11.35 13.42
CA LYS A 141 -12.15 -11.63 12.47
C LYS A 141 -13.46 -11.00 12.93
N LYS A 142 -13.74 -11.02 14.23
CA LYS A 142 -14.91 -10.37 14.83
C LYS A 142 -14.99 -8.88 14.48
N THR A 143 -13.88 -8.15 14.53
CA THR A 143 -13.82 -6.72 14.19
C THR A 143 -14.08 -6.49 12.70
N ILE A 144 -13.51 -7.34 11.83
CA ILE A 144 -13.73 -7.25 10.38
C ILE A 144 -15.21 -7.47 10.04
N TYR A 145 -15.79 -8.56 10.55
CA TYR A 145 -17.20 -8.90 10.32
C TYR A 145 -18.14 -7.86 10.92
N HIS A 146 -17.80 -7.33 12.09
CA HIS A 146 -18.55 -6.23 12.70
C HIS A 146 -18.52 -4.96 11.84
N GLY A 147 -17.36 -4.59 11.30
CA GLY A 147 -17.23 -3.45 10.40
C GLY A 147 -18.04 -3.61 9.11
N ILE A 148 -18.02 -4.81 8.51
CA ILE A 148 -18.84 -5.13 7.32
C ILE A 148 -20.32 -5.05 7.66
N ARG A 149 -20.72 -5.54 8.84
CA ARG A 149 -22.11 -5.45 9.31
C ARG A 149 -22.56 -3.99 9.44
N LEU A 150 -21.76 -3.15 10.10
CA LEU A 150 -22.04 -1.72 10.23
C LEU A 150 -22.14 -1.05 8.85
N TYR A 151 -21.26 -1.41 7.91
CA TYR A 151 -21.31 -0.91 6.54
C TYR A 151 -22.62 -1.26 5.83
N PHE A 152 -23.06 -2.53 5.89
CA PHE A 152 -24.34 -2.92 5.31
C PHE A 152 -25.54 -2.26 6.00
N GLN A 153 -25.51 -2.12 7.33
CA GLN A 153 -26.58 -1.43 8.07
C GLN A 153 -26.71 0.03 7.65
N ASP A 154 -25.59 0.70 7.37
CA ASP A 154 -25.60 2.06 6.84
C ASP A 154 -26.13 2.11 5.40
N LYS A 155 -25.61 1.26 4.51
CA LYS A 155 -25.90 1.31 3.07
C LYS A 155 -27.22 0.70 2.63
N LEU A 156 -27.74 -0.25 3.39
CA LEU A 156 -28.97 -1.00 3.09
C LEU A 156 -30.04 -0.77 4.17
N ARG A 157 -29.96 0.39 4.86
CA ARG A 157 -30.91 0.78 5.88
C ARG A 157 -32.34 0.64 5.36
N ASP A 158 -33.20 0.07 6.21
CA ASP A 158 -34.63 -0.14 5.96
C ASP A 158 -34.99 -1.06 4.76
N PHE A 159 -33.99 -1.66 4.10
CA PHE A 159 -34.19 -2.53 2.95
C PHE A 159 -33.99 -4.02 3.26
N VAL A 160 -33.06 -4.37 4.16
CA VAL A 160 -32.75 -5.77 4.51
C VAL A 160 -33.26 -6.14 5.89
N THR A 161 -33.74 -7.37 6.03
CA THR A 161 -34.05 -7.95 7.34
C THR A 161 -32.76 -8.22 8.13
N PRO A 162 -32.82 -8.33 9.47
CA PRO A 162 -31.66 -8.72 10.27
C PRO A 162 -31.05 -10.07 9.83
N GLU A 163 -31.88 -11.01 9.37
CA GLU A 163 -31.44 -12.31 8.89
C GLU A 163 -30.68 -12.20 7.55
N ASP A 164 -31.23 -11.46 6.59
CA ASP A 164 -30.55 -11.23 5.30
C ASP A 164 -29.27 -10.44 5.46
N LEU A 165 -29.23 -9.49 6.41
CA LEU A 165 -28.03 -8.77 6.78
C LEU A 165 -26.94 -9.72 7.26
N ASP A 166 -27.24 -10.63 8.19
CA ASP A 166 -26.26 -11.58 8.69
C ASP A 166 -25.79 -12.53 7.57
N ARG A 167 -26.68 -12.95 6.67
CA ARG A 167 -26.30 -13.71 5.47
C ARG A 167 -25.35 -12.93 4.56
N LEU A 168 -25.63 -11.66 4.29
CA LEU A 168 -24.75 -10.78 3.49
C LEU A 168 -23.38 -10.61 4.14
N VAL A 169 -23.31 -10.46 5.46
CA VAL A 169 -22.06 -10.39 6.22
C VAL A 169 -21.26 -11.70 6.06
N GLN A 170 -21.92 -12.86 6.16
CA GLN A 170 -21.26 -14.14 5.93
C GLN A 170 -20.78 -14.29 4.48
N ARG A 171 -21.60 -13.88 3.50
CA ARG A 171 -21.23 -13.90 2.07
C ARG A 171 -20.03 -13.02 1.76
N ALA A 172 -19.91 -11.87 2.43
CA ALA A 172 -18.75 -11.02 2.28
C ALA A 172 -17.45 -11.72 2.71
N GLY A 173 -17.51 -12.73 3.58
CA GLY A 173 -16.35 -13.56 3.95
C GLY A 173 -15.20 -12.77 4.59
N GLY A 174 -15.47 -11.58 5.14
CA GLY A 174 -14.44 -10.66 5.63
C GLY A 174 -13.89 -9.68 4.58
N LEU A 175 -14.44 -9.66 3.37
CA LEU A 175 -13.99 -8.79 2.27
C LEU A 175 -14.91 -7.56 2.13
N PHE A 176 -14.41 -6.38 2.48
CA PHE A 176 -15.12 -5.11 2.28
C PHE A 176 -15.38 -4.80 0.80
N ILE A 177 -14.49 -5.23 -0.10
CA ILE A 177 -14.69 -5.05 -1.54
C ILE A 177 -15.97 -5.76 -1.99
N TRP A 178 -16.21 -6.99 -1.54
CA TRP A 178 -17.44 -7.72 -1.83
C TRP A 178 -18.66 -6.97 -1.27
N ALA A 179 -18.59 -6.51 -0.03
CA ALA A 179 -19.69 -5.76 0.59
C ALA A 179 -20.03 -4.47 -0.17
N SER A 180 -19.02 -3.74 -0.62
CA SER A 180 -19.19 -2.52 -1.41
C SER A 180 -19.78 -2.81 -2.79
N THR A 181 -19.31 -3.87 -3.47
CA THR A 181 -19.82 -4.31 -4.77
C THR A 181 -21.26 -4.80 -4.67
N ALA A 182 -21.60 -5.55 -3.62
CA ALA A 182 -22.97 -5.97 -3.33
C ALA A 182 -23.91 -4.76 -3.14
N CYS A 183 -23.47 -3.74 -2.38
CA CYS A 183 -24.27 -2.51 -2.20
C CYS A 183 -24.45 -1.75 -3.52
N LYS A 184 -23.40 -1.61 -4.32
CA LYS A 184 -23.48 -0.99 -5.67
C LYS A 184 -24.46 -1.76 -6.56
N PHE A 185 -24.29 -3.07 -6.65
CA PHE A 185 -25.16 -3.96 -7.42
C PHE A 185 -26.63 -3.83 -7.01
N LEU A 186 -26.93 -3.73 -5.71
CA LEU A 186 -28.31 -3.49 -5.25
C LEU A 186 -28.83 -2.11 -5.65
N ASN A 187 -28.00 -1.07 -5.55
CA ASN A 187 -28.41 0.31 -5.80
C ASN A 187 -28.48 0.69 -7.29
N ASP A 188 -27.76 -0.01 -8.17
CA ASP A 188 -27.73 0.28 -9.61
C ASP A 188 -29.06 -0.03 -10.34
N ALA A 189 -29.97 -0.79 -9.73
CA ALA A 189 -31.33 -0.98 -10.24
C ALA A 189 -32.36 -1.05 -9.10
N PRO A 190 -32.83 0.11 -8.60
CA PRO A 190 -33.74 0.17 -7.45
C PRO A 190 -35.04 -0.63 -7.65
N ALA A 191 -35.56 -0.69 -8.88
CA ALA A 191 -36.78 -1.43 -9.21
C ALA A 191 -36.63 -2.96 -9.06
N MET A 192 -35.41 -3.49 -9.16
CA MET A 192 -35.10 -4.92 -9.06
C MET A 192 -34.37 -5.28 -7.76
N LYS A 193 -34.38 -4.38 -6.76
CA LYS A 193 -33.53 -4.53 -5.56
C LYS A 193 -33.79 -5.83 -4.80
N GLY A 194 -35.06 -6.25 -4.71
CA GLY A 194 -35.45 -7.52 -4.08
C GLY A 194 -34.94 -8.77 -4.82
N GLU A 195 -35.06 -8.78 -6.15
CA GLU A 195 -34.53 -9.87 -6.99
C GLU A 195 -33.00 -9.94 -6.91
N ARG A 196 -32.34 -8.78 -6.96
CA ARG A 196 -30.88 -8.68 -6.81
C ARG A 196 -30.40 -9.11 -5.43
N LEU A 197 -31.16 -8.81 -4.38
CA LEU A 197 -30.90 -9.33 -3.04
C LEU A 197 -30.98 -10.86 -3.02
N ASN A 198 -32.02 -11.44 -3.62
CA ASN A 198 -32.13 -12.89 -3.75
C ASN A 198 -30.94 -13.50 -4.50
N ILE A 199 -30.46 -12.89 -5.58
CA ILE A 199 -29.27 -13.33 -6.31
C ILE A 199 -28.04 -13.40 -5.39
N LEU A 200 -27.76 -12.33 -4.63
CA LEU A 200 -26.63 -12.27 -3.70
C LEU A 200 -26.74 -13.33 -2.58
N LEU A 201 -27.96 -13.62 -2.14
CA LEU A 201 -28.23 -14.56 -1.05
C LEU A 201 -28.25 -16.03 -1.48
N THR A 202 -28.52 -16.32 -2.76
CA THR A 202 -28.64 -17.68 -3.33
C THR A 202 -27.39 -18.16 -4.05
N ASN A 203 -26.64 -17.30 -4.75
CA ASN A 203 -25.49 -17.70 -5.57
C ASN A 203 -24.20 -17.96 -4.77
N GLY A 204 -24.17 -19.06 -4.01
CA GLY A 204 -22.97 -19.51 -3.31
C GLY A 204 -23.20 -20.74 -2.43
N LYS A 205 -23.85 -21.75 -3.01
CA LYS A 205 -23.49 -23.11 -2.63
C LYS A 205 -22.11 -23.37 -3.22
N SER A 206 -21.07 -23.11 -2.42
CA SER A 206 -19.77 -23.74 -2.66
C SER A 206 -19.92 -25.20 -2.27
N SER A 207 -19.94 -26.07 -3.29
CA SER A 207 -19.56 -27.47 -3.15
C SER A 207 -18.11 -27.59 -2.69
#